data_AF-A0A3G4VJX2-F1
#
_entry.id   AF-A0A3G4VJX2-F1
#
_cell.length_a   1.000
_cell.length_b   1.000
_cell.length_c   1.000
_cell.angle_alpha   90.00
_cell.angle_beta   90.00
_cell.angle_gamma   90.00
#
_symmetry.space_group_name_H-M   'P 1'
#
loop_
_entity.id
_entity.type
_entity.pdbx_description
1 polymer ?
#
loop_
_entity_poly.entity_id
_entity_poly.type
_entity_poly.pdbx_seq_one_letter_code
_entity_poly.pdbx_strand_id
1 'polypeptide(L)'
;MKNSFYNRTYIVSFHKQWVLNNWLDLGFRLGGMTGYTKEQNKIQLFGITPVISPTATIRYNGFGFETSLQTDVLIFTLNYQF
;
A
#
# COMPACT_ATOMS: atom_id res chain seq x y z
N MET A 1 4.58 -9.27 5.26
CA MET A 1 5.00 -7.98 5.84
C MET A 1 5.31 -8.17 7.31
N LYS A 2 6.53 -7.86 7.75
CA LYS A 2 6.84 -7.68 9.18
C LYS A 2 6.65 -6.19 9.46
N ASN A 3 5.66 -5.84 10.27
CA ASN A 3 5.26 -4.45 10.47
C ASN A 3 6.02 -3.83 11.64
N SER A 4 6.23 -2.51 11.63
CA SER A 4 6.79 -1.77 12.78
C SER A 4 5.77 -1.62 13.93
N PHE A 5 4.51 -2.00 13.73
CA PHE A 5 3.51 -2.00 14.78
C PHE A 5 3.63 -3.26 15.66
N TYR A 6 3.39 -3.08 16.96
CA TYR A 6 3.34 -4.16 17.94
C TYR A 6 2.22 -5.17 17.66
N ASN A 7 1.26 -4.82 16.80
CA ASN A 7 0.11 -5.64 16.42
C ASN A 7 0.10 -5.94 14.93
N ARG A 8 -0.53 -7.06 14.56
CA ARG A 8 -0.74 -7.43 13.16
C ARG A 8 -1.71 -6.43 12.50
N THR A 9 -1.29 -5.91 11.35
CA THR A 9 -2.09 -5.00 10.51
C THR A 9 -2.66 -5.77 9.33
N TYR A 10 -3.93 -5.55 9.05
CA TYR A 10 -4.59 -6.03 7.85
C TYR A 10 -4.96 -4.83 6.99
N ILE A 11 -4.72 -4.94 5.68
CA ILE A 11 -5.06 -3.90 4.70
C ILE A 11 -6.06 -4.49 3.72
N VAL A 12 -7.19 -3.82 3.55
CA VAL A 12 -8.16 -4.12 2.50
C VAL A 12 -8.30 -2.88 1.65
N SER A 13 -8.00 -2.99 0.36
CA SER A 13 -7.99 -1.85 -0.52
C SER A 13 -8.31 -2.23 -1.95
N PHE A 14 -9.04 -1.35 -2.62
CA PHE A 14 -9.09 -1.34 -4.07
C PHE A 14 -7.81 -0.74 -4.62
N HIS A 15 -7.20 -1.41 -5.59
CA HIS A 15 -5.95 -0.98 -6.19
C HIS A 15 -6.13 -0.92 -7.71
N LYS A 16 -6.14 0.30 -8.23
CA LYS A 16 -6.20 0.55 -9.67
C LYS A 16 -4.80 0.88 -10.16
N GLN A 17 -4.38 0.20 -11.21
CA GLN A 17 -3.13 0.47 -11.91
C GLN A 17 -3.41 0.85 -13.36
N TRP A 18 -2.52 1.68 -13.89
CA TRP A 18 -2.46 2.12 -15.27
C TRP A 18 -1.06 1.85 -15.79
N VAL A 19 -0.99 1.10 -16.89
CA VAL A 19 0.26 0.80 -17.56
C VAL A 19 0.75 2.07 -18.26
N LEU A 20 1.90 2.59 -17.83
CA LEU A 20 2.49 3.78 -18.45
C LEU A 20 3.37 3.37 -19.64
N ASN A 21 4.18 2.33 -19.46
CA ASN A 21 5.02 1.76 -20.51
C ASN A 21 5.39 0.29 -20.17
N ASN A 22 6.25 -0.33 -20.97
CA ASN A 22 6.62 -1.74 -20.83
C ASN A 22 7.31 -2.10 -19.51
N TRP A 23 7.81 -1.13 -18.73
CA TRP A 23 8.56 -1.37 -17.50
C TRP A 23 8.04 -0.60 -16.29
N LEU A 24 7.06 0.30 -16.45
CA LEU A 24 6.54 1.16 -15.39
C LEU A 24 5.00 1.24 -15.43
N ASP A 25 4.40 1.00 -14.28
CA ASP A 25 2.99 1.21 -14.02
C ASP A 25 2.81 2.25 -12.91
N LEU A 26 1.82 3.12 -13.06
CA LEU A 26 1.37 4.03 -12.02
C LEU A 26 0.04 3.52 -11.47
N GLY A 27 -0.21 3.74 -10.19
CA GLY A 27 -1.44 3.27 -9.59
C GLY A 27 -1.85 4.07 -8.38
N PHE A 28 -3.02 3.71 -7.89
CA PHE A 28 -3.63 4.33 -6.73
C PHE A 28 -4.37 3.28 -5.93
N ARG A 29 -4.16 3.31 -4.62
CA ARG A 29 -4.77 2.41 -3.65
C ARG A 29 -5.67 3.21 -2.72
N LEU A 30 -6.92 2.78 -2.63
CA LEU A 30 -7.93 3.36 -1.75
C LEU A 30 -8.54 2.25 -0.91
N GLY A 31 -8.55 2.40 0.41
CA GLY A 31 -9.05 1.36 1.29
C GLY A 31 -8.99 1.70 2.77
N GLY A 32 -8.91 0.66 3.58
CA GLY A 32 -8.80 0.75 5.03
C GLY A 32 -7.77 -0.24 5.56
N MET A 33 -7.11 0.15 6.65
CA MET A 33 -6.18 -0.70 7.37
C MET A 33 -6.47 -0.74 8.87
N THR A 34 -6.22 -1.88 9.49
CA THR A 34 -6.34 -2.09 10.94
C THR A 34 -4.98 -2.04 11.63
N GLY A 35 -4.95 -1.95 12.96
CA GLY A 35 -3.73 -2.09 13.76
C GLY A 35 -3.09 -0.79 14.22
N TYR A 36 -3.62 0.37 13.83
CA TYR A 36 -3.36 1.64 14.52
C TYR A 36 -4.31 1.80 15.70
N THR A 37 -3.92 2.54 16.74
CA THR A 37 -4.86 3.10 17.72
C THR A 37 -5.25 4.52 17.32
N LYS A 38 -6.32 5.04 17.92
CA LYS A 38 -6.78 6.42 17.69
C LYS A 38 -5.73 7.45 18.15
N GLU A 39 -4.88 7.11 19.12
CA GLU A 39 -3.75 7.97 19.48
C GLU A 39 -2.66 7.99 18.40
N GLN A 40 -2.43 6.87 17.72
CA GLN A 40 -1.44 6.75 16.65
C GLN A 40 -1.91 7.34 15.32
N ASN A 41 -3.22 7.25 15.04
CA ASN A 41 -3.81 7.86 13.85
C ASN A 41 -5.17 8.51 14.18
N LYS A 42 -5.18 9.85 14.20
CA LYS A 42 -6.37 10.64 14.57
C LYS A 42 -7.53 10.51 13.57
N ILE A 43 -7.25 10.07 12.35
CA ILE A 43 -8.24 9.92 11.26
C ILE A 43 -8.92 8.54 11.35
N GLN A 44 -8.50 7.68 12.26
CA GLN A 44 -9.10 6.38 12.47
C GLN A 44 -10.59 6.47 12.86
N LEU A 45 -11.43 5.71 12.15
CA LEU A 45 -12.86 5.57 12.39
C LEU A 45 -13.18 4.10 12.62
N PHE A 46 -13.81 3.78 13.75
CA PHE A 46 -14.19 2.40 14.11
C PHE A 46 -13.03 1.38 14.05
N GLY A 47 -11.81 1.78 14.42
CA GLY A 47 -10.63 0.91 14.35
C GLY A 47 -10.03 0.73 12.94
N ILE A 48 -10.57 1.44 11.94
CA ILE A 48 -10.11 1.41 10.56
C ILE A 48 -9.50 2.77 10.20
N THR A 49 -8.23 2.74 9.80
CA THR A 49 -7.52 3.91 9.27
C THR A 49 -7.69 3.94 7.75
N PRO A 50 -8.14 5.06 7.15
CA PRO A 50 -8.24 5.15 5.71
C PRO A 50 -6.86 5.07 5.06
N VAL A 51 -6.77 4.34 3.95
CA VAL A 51 -5.58 4.20 3.13
C VAL A 51 -5.81 4.94 1.83
N ILE A 52 -5.00 5.97 1.59
CA ILE A 52 -4.94 6.70 0.33
C ILE A 52 -3.48 6.68 -0.07
N SER A 53 -3.17 6.02 -1.19
CA SER A 53 -1.78 5.74 -1.52
C SER A 53 -1.51 5.72 -3.02
N PRO A 54 -0.74 6.69 -3.55
CA PRO A 54 -0.17 6.54 -4.88
C PRO A 54 0.87 5.42 -4.87
N THR A 55 0.88 4.64 -5.95
CA THR A 55 1.80 3.51 -6.13
C THR A 55 2.55 3.67 -7.44
N ALA A 56 3.82 3.29 -7.48
CA ALA A 56 4.58 3.13 -8.71
C ALA A 56 5.20 1.74 -8.73
N THR A 57 5.06 1.02 -9.84
CA THR A 57 5.58 -0.34 -9.98
C THR A 57 6.54 -0.44 -11.16
N ILE A 58 7.77 -0.86 -10.89
CA ILE A 58 8.75 -1.19 -11.90
C ILE A 58 8.66 -2.69 -12.20
N ARG A 59 8.46 -3.05 -13.46
CA ARG A 59 8.32 -4.43 -13.93
C ARG A 59 9.57 -4.87 -14.67
N TYR A 60 10.01 -6.09 -14.39
CA TYR A 60 11.11 -6.73 -15.09
C TYR A 60 10.94 -8.26 -15.07
N ASN A 61 10.82 -8.88 -16.24
CA ASN A 61 10.80 -10.34 -16.42
C ASN A 61 9.91 -11.11 -15.41
N GLY A 62 8.65 -10.68 -15.25
CA GLY A 62 7.67 -11.33 -14.36
C GLY A 62 7.77 -10.94 -12.88
N PHE A 63 8.74 -10.09 -12.52
CA PHE A 63 8.83 -9.44 -11.21
C PHE A 63 8.28 -8.01 -11.28
N GLY A 64 7.63 -7.59 -10.21
CA GLY A 64 7.20 -6.21 -10.03
C GLY A 64 7.68 -5.66 -8.69
N PHE A 65 8.46 -4.60 -8.71
CA PHE A 65 8.83 -3.84 -7.51
C PHE A 65 7.89 -2.65 -7.37
N GLU A 66 6.96 -2.73 -6.42
CA GLU A 66 6.04 -1.64 -6.10
C GLU A 66 6.57 -0.82 -4.93
N THR A 67 6.55 0.50 -5.09
CA THR A 67 6.65 1.46 -4.00
C THR A 67 5.31 2.18 -3.82
N SER A 68 4.93 2.42 -2.57
CA SER A 68 3.69 3.13 -2.24
C SER A 68 3.88 4.05 -1.05
N LEU A 69 3.33 5.26 -1.13
CA LEU A 69 3.31 6.20 -0.01
C LEU A 69 1.95 6.12 0.66
N GLN A 70 1.87 5.56 1.87
CA GLN A 70 0.63 5.42 2.63
C GLN A 70 0.64 6.42 3.78
N THR A 71 -0.05 7.55 3.59
CA THR A 71 -0.03 8.68 4.54
C THR A 71 1.42 9.14 4.77
N ASP A 72 2.08 8.66 5.83
CA ASP A 72 3.45 9.04 6.22
C ASP A 72 4.45 7.87 6.13
N VAL A 73 4.01 6.71 5.63
CA VAL A 73 4.81 5.48 5.57
C VAL A 73 5.12 5.11 4.13
N LEU A 74 6.40 4.96 3.82
CA LEU A 74 6.84 4.41 2.55
C LEU A 74 6.91 2.89 2.63
N ILE A 75 6.21 2.21 1.72
CA ILE A 75 6.12 0.75 1.67
C ILE A 75 6.69 0.25 0.36
N PHE A 76 7.55 -0.78 0.47
CA PHE A 76 8.12 -1.49 -0.65
C PHE A 76 7.58 -2.91 -0.69
N THR A 77 7.14 -3.35 -1.88
CA THR A 77 6.62 -4.69 -2.11
C THR A 77 7.29 -5.29 -3.33
N LEU A 78 7.83 -6.50 -3.17
CA LEU A 78 8.27 -7.32 -4.29
C LEU A 78 7.15 -8.31 -4.62
N ASN A 79 6.59 -8.18 -5.81
CA ASN A 79 5.56 -9.04 -6.35
C ASN A 79 6.19 -9.99 -7.37
N TYR A 80 5.82 -11.26 -7.27
CA TYR A 80 6.11 -12.28 -8.28
C TYR A 80 4.81 -12.61 -8.98
N GLN A 81 4.85 -12.81 -10.31
CA GLN A 81 3.70 -13.12 -11.17
C GLN A 81 2.92 -11.86 -11.59
N PHE A 82 3.55 -11.07 -12.47
CA PHE A 82 2.94 -9.99 -13.25
C PHE A 82 2.48 -10.46 -14.63
#